data_AF-A0A7N0UIN6-F1
#
_entry.id   AF-A0A7N0UIN6-F1
#
_cell.length_a   1.000
_cell.length_b   1.000
_cell.length_c   1.000
_cell.angle_alpha   90.00
_cell.angle_beta   90.00
_cell.angle_gamma   90.00
#
_symmetry.space_group_name_H-M   'P 1'
#
loop_
_entity.id
_entity.type
_entity.pdbx_description
1 polymer ?
#
loop_
_entity_poly.entity_id
_entity_poly.type
_entity_poly.pdbx_seq_one_letter_code
_entity_poly.pdbx_strand_id
1 'polypeptide(L)'
;MSGNAKTHRGPPKHQNKYAWDPNAFKKKNETEVGGKLRPYSDVTGVCQRCRDQVEWKRKYGKYKPLTEPAKCQRCSKRNVHQAYHHLCTGCAKEHHVCAKCSCQVDHIVGRDLSEVEAEKKALEDAVKNARERDRRTLLRMMNKGKSQSEPETQLDTKSKAGDLFAATSL
;
A
#
# COMPACT_ATOMS: atom_id res chain seq x y z
N MET A 1 22.57 -30.55 -30.05
CA MET A 1 21.61 -30.11 -29.02
C MET A 1 21.48 -28.59 -29.16
N SER A 2 20.49 -28.16 -29.94
CA SER A 2 20.41 -26.79 -30.45
C SER A 2 19.88 -25.83 -29.39
N GLY A 3 20.68 -24.81 -29.06
CA GLY A 3 20.32 -23.76 -28.11
C GLY A 3 19.14 -22.93 -28.60
N ASN A 4 18.17 -22.71 -27.71
CA ASN A 4 17.00 -21.89 -27.97
C ASN A 4 17.41 -20.41 -28.07
N ALA A 5 17.56 -19.91 -29.30
CA ALA A 5 17.89 -18.51 -29.57
C ALA A 5 16.71 -17.61 -29.18
N LYS A 6 16.88 -16.80 -28.14
CA LYS A 6 15.89 -15.79 -27.72
C LYS A 6 15.76 -14.74 -28.83
N THR A 7 14.70 -14.82 -29.65
CA THR A 7 14.36 -13.76 -30.61
C THR A 7 13.97 -12.51 -29.82
N HIS A 8 14.91 -11.59 -29.61
CA HIS A 8 14.67 -10.33 -28.93
C HIS A 8 13.91 -9.40 -29.90
N ARG A 9 12.59 -9.59 -30.03
CA ARG A 9 11.74 -8.61 -30.69
C ARG A 9 11.83 -7.34 -29.86
N GLY A 10 12.38 -6.28 -30.47
CA GLY A 10 12.46 -4.96 -29.85
C GLY A 10 11.07 -4.47 -29.43
N PRO A 11 11.03 -3.39 -28.62
CA PRO A 11 9.77 -2.83 -28.17
C PRO A 11 8.87 -2.47 -29.37
N PRO A 12 7.53 -2.51 -29.21
CA PRO A 12 6.60 -2.18 -30.27
C PRO A 12 6.89 -0.81 -30.89
N LYS A 13 6.86 -0.70 -32.22
CA LYS A 13 7.08 0.55 -32.96
C LYS A 13 6.16 1.68 -32.49
N HIS A 14 4.94 1.35 -32.09
CA HIS A 14 3.98 2.28 -31.50
C HIS A 14 3.71 1.88 -30.05
N GLN A 15 4.22 2.68 -29.12
CA GLN A 15 3.95 2.53 -27.69
C GLN A 15 2.76 3.39 -27.28
N ASN A 16 1.95 2.89 -26.34
CA ASN A 16 0.83 3.65 -25.81
C ASN A 16 1.35 4.82 -24.97
N LYS A 17 0.87 6.04 -25.24
CA LYS A 17 1.18 7.23 -24.43
C LYS A 17 0.51 7.20 -23.06
N TYR A 18 -0.63 6.52 -22.95
CA TYR A 18 -1.43 6.44 -21.73
C TYR A 18 -1.76 4.97 -21.43
N ALA A 19 -1.81 4.62 -20.16
CA ALA A 19 -2.28 3.30 -19.74
C ALA A 19 -3.78 3.19 -19.97
N TRP A 20 -4.22 2.04 -20.48
CA TRP A 20 -5.66 1.75 -20.62
C TRP A 20 -6.32 1.64 -19.23
N ASP A 21 -7.41 2.37 -19.03
CA ASP A 21 -8.25 2.29 -17.83
C ASP A 21 -9.60 1.62 -18.19
N PRO A 22 -9.91 0.42 -17.64
CA PRO A 22 -11.18 -0.27 -17.87
C PRO A 22 -12.41 0.53 -17.40
N ASN A 23 -12.21 1.48 -16.50
CA ASN A 23 -13.27 2.20 -15.81
C ASN A 23 -13.31 3.68 -16.19
N ALA A 24 -12.59 4.11 -17.23
CA ALA A 24 -12.54 5.50 -17.68
C ALA A 24 -13.94 6.11 -17.95
N PHE A 25 -14.87 5.30 -18.45
CA PHE A 25 -16.22 5.74 -18.85
C PHE A 25 -17.32 5.21 -17.94
N LYS A 26 -16.99 4.66 -16.76
CA LYS A 26 -17.97 4.13 -15.81
C LYS A 26 -18.08 5.06 -14.60
N LYS A 27 -19.31 5.36 -14.18
CA LYS A 27 -19.56 6.00 -12.88
C LYS A 27 -19.15 5.00 -11.79
N LYS A 28 -18.11 5.34 -11.02
CA LYS A 28 -17.62 4.50 -9.92
C LYS A 28 -18.52 4.72 -8.69
N ASN A 29 -19.15 3.67 -8.21
CA ASN A 29 -19.77 3.69 -6.89
C ASN A 29 -18.64 3.64 -5.86
N GLU A 30 -18.50 4.67 -5.02
CA GLU A 30 -17.38 4.74 -4.07
C GLU A 30 -17.39 3.62 -3.02
N THR A 31 -18.56 3.03 -2.79
CA THR A 31 -18.82 1.96 -1.81
C THR A 31 -18.43 0.56 -2.31
N GLU A 32 -18.21 0.38 -3.61
CA GLU A 32 -17.81 -0.91 -4.16
C GLU A 32 -16.35 -1.28 -3.83
N VAL A 33 -16.03 -2.58 -3.87
CA VAL A 33 -14.68 -3.07 -3.56
C VAL A 33 -13.70 -2.61 -4.64
N GLY A 34 -12.69 -1.85 -4.25
CA GLY A 34 -11.77 -1.14 -5.14
C GLY A 34 -12.12 0.34 -5.35
N GLY A 35 -13.20 0.81 -4.74
CA GLY A 35 -13.56 2.23 -4.66
C GLY A 35 -12.76 2.97 -3.59
N LYS A 36 -12.99 4.29 -3.51
CA LYS A 36 -12.30 5.17 -2.56
C LYS A 36 -12.61 4.82 -1.10
N LEU A 37 -13.86 4.45 -0.80
CA LEU A 37 -14.31 4.14 0.56
C LEU A 37 -14.07 2.66 0.94
N ARG A 38 -13.97 1.78 -0.03
CA ARG A 38 -13.66 0.34 0.17
C ARG A 38 -12.47 -0.08 -0.70
N PRO A 39 -11.23 0.30 -0.34
CA PRO A 39 -10.05 -0.14 -1.06
C PRO A 39 -9.86 -1.66 -0.98
N TYR A 40 -9.14 -2.23 -1.94
CA TYR A 40 -8.76 -3.64 -1.86
C TYR A 40 -7.82 -3.87 -0.69
N SER A 41 -7.96 -5.01 0.00
CA SER A 41 -7.00 -5.46 1.00
C SER A 41 -5.61 -5.66 0.38
N ASP A 42 -4.55 -5.44 1.14
CA ASP A 42 -3.18 -5.67 0.67
C ASP A 42 -2.97 -7.14 0.28
N VAL A 43 -2.19 -7.34 -0.78
CA VAL A 43 -1.80 -8.69 -1.22
C VAL A 43 -0.60 -9.13 -0.39
N THR A 44 -0.80 -10.07 0.53
CA THR A 44 0.23 -10.53 1.48
C THR A 44 0.45 -12.04 1.38
N GLY A 45 1.60 -12.53 1.83
CA GLY A 45 1.90 -13.97 1.83
C GLY A 45 2.24 -14.54 0.44
N VAL A 46 2.60 -13.70 -0.53
CA VAL A 46 2.98 -14.12 -1.90
C VAL A 46 4.33 -13.56 -2.31
N CYS A 47 4.99 -14.19 -3.29
CA CYS A 47 6.21 -13.65 -3.88
C CYS A 47 5.91 -12.38 -4.71
N GLN A 48 6.93 -11.55 -4.96
CA GLN A 48 6.79 -10.29 -5.71
C GLN A 48 6.10 -10.49 -7.07
N ARG A 49 6.54 -11.49 -7.84
CA ARG A 49 5.94 -11.82 -9.13
C ARG A 49 4.44 -12.14 -9.03
N CYS A 50 4.02 -12.83 -7.97
CA CYS A 50 2.62 -13.18 -7.76
C CYS A 50 1.80 -11.98 -7.29
N ARG A 51 2.40 -11.09 -6.48
CA ARG A 51 1.80 -9.81 -6.11
C ARG A 51 1.52 -8.97 -7.35
N ASP A 52 2.50 -8.79 -8.21
CA ASP A 52 2.37 -7.98 -9.44
C ASP A 52 1.25 -8.52 -10.35
N GLN A 53 1.10 -9.85 -10.44
CA GLN A 53 0.01 -10.47 -11.18
C GLN A 53 -1.38 -10.12 -10.61
N VAL A 54 -1.51 -10.12 -9.27
CA VAL A 54 -2.78 -9.79 -8.61
C VAL A 54 -3.07 -8.30 -8.73
N GLU A 55 -2.08 -7.44 -8.51
CA GLU A 55 -2.20 -5.99 -8.67
C GLU A 55 -2.53 -5.60 -10.11
N TRP A 56 -1.92 -6.24 -11.10
CA TRP A 56 -2.28 -6.07 -12.50
C TRP A 56 -3.76 -6.42 -12.74
N LYS A 57 -4.26 -7.54 -12.19
CA LYS A 57 -5.68 -7.88 -12.31
C LYS A 57 -6.59 -6.83 -11.68
N ARG A 58 -6.19 -6.23 -10.55
CA ARG A 58 -6.93 -5.12 -9.90
C ARG A 58 -6.95 -3.89 -10.79
N LYS A 59 -5.78 -3.46 -11.29
CA LYS A 59 -5.62 -2.28 -12.14
C LYS A 59 -6.42 -2.38 -13.44
N TYR A 60 -6.46 -3.56 -14.05
CA TYR A 60 -7.10 -3.80 -15.34
C TYR A 60 -8.54 -4.33 -15.21
N GLY A 61 -9.15 -4.30 -14.03
CA GLY A 61 -10.55 -4.69 -13.82
C GLY A 61 -10.84 -6.18 -14.06
N LYS A 62 -9.80 -7.03 -14.04
CA LYS A 62 -9.88 -8.49 -14.21
C LYS A 62 -9.86 -9.25 -12.88
N TYR A 63 -9.87 -8.52 -11.76
CA TYR A 63 -9.85 -9.07 -10.42
C TYR A 63 -11.21 -9.63 -10.03
N LYS A 64 -11.24 -10.89 -9.57
CA LYS A 64 -12.42 -11.58 -9.06
C LYS A 64 -12.22 -11.81 -7.56
N PRO A 65 -12.89 -11.04 -6.69
CA PRO A 65 -12.82 -11.26 -5.25
C PRO A 65 -13.49 -12.60 -4.90
N LEU A 66 -13.12 -13.15 -3.73
CA LEU A 66 -13.81 -14.27 -3.13
C LEU A 66 -14.98 -13.74 -2.28
N THR A 67 -16.17 -14.28 -2.50
CA THR A 67 -17.32 -14.05 -1.61
C THR A 67 -17.21 -14.96 -0.37
N GLU A 68 -16.77 -16.20 -0.57
CA GLU A 68 -16.56 -17.19 0.48
C GLU A 68 -15.10 -17.65 0.53
N PRO A 69 -14.59 -18.08 1.70
CA PRO A 69 -13.24 -18.62 1.81
C PRO A 69 -13.06 -19.88 0.96
N ALA A 70 -11.98 -19.91 0.17
CA ALA A 70 -11.63 -21.08 -0.63
C ALA A 70 -10.96 -22.18 0.23
N LYS A 71 -10.94 -23.40 -0.31
CA LYS A 71 -10.28 -24.57 0.30
C LYS A 71 -8.76 -24.46 0.12
N CYS A 72 -8.01 -24.57 1.22
CA CYS A 72 -6.56 -24.65 1.19
C CYS A 72 -6.08 -25.99 0.63
N GLN A 73 -5.10 -26.00 -0.26
CA GLN A 73 -4.55 -27.23 -0.84
C GLN A 73 -3.72 -28.09 0.13
N ARG A 74 -3.28 -27.53 1.27
CA ARG A 74 -2.48 -28.25 2.28
C ARG A 74 -3.34 -28.79 3.42
N CYS A 75 -3.95 -27.90 4.21
CA CYS A 75 -4.76 -28.31 5.35
C CYS A 75 -6.20 -28.71 5.00
N SER A 76 -6.62 -28.57 3.73
CA SER A 76 -7.97 -28.89 3.26
C SER A 76 -9.13 -28.14 3.95
N LYS A 77 -8.84 -27.18 4.83
CA LYS A 77 -9.82 -26.30 5.48
C LYS A 77 -10.24 -25.17 4.54
N ARG A 78 -11.47 -24.66 4.68
CA ARG A 78 -11.96 -23.46 3.97
C ARG A 78 -11.55 -22.19 4.72
N ASN A 79 -10.28 -21.81 4.59
CA ASN A 79 -9.68 -20.68 5.30
C ASN A 79 -8.79 -19.81 4.40
N VAL A 80 -8.95 -19.90 3.07
CA VAL A 80 -8.26 -19.03 2.12
C VAL A 80 -9.14 -17.83 1.82
N HIS A 81 -8.85 -16.70 2.48
CA HIS A 81 -9.62 -15.45 2.32
C HIS A 81 -9.13 -14.57 1.17
N GLN A 82 -7.86 -14.69 0.77
CA GLN A 82 -7.31 -13.87 -0.30
C GLN A 82 -7.59 -14.49 -1.67
N ALA A 83 -8.05 -13.68 -2.63
CA ALA A 83 -8.32 -14.15 -3.98
C ALA A 83 -7.04 -14.59 -4.70
N TYR A 84 -7.16 -15.59 -5.57
CA TYR A 84 -6.05 -16.20 -6.32
C TYR A 84 -4.98 -16.90 -5.47
N HIS A 85 -5.26 -17.17 -4.20
CA HIS A 85 -4.39 -17.97 -3.35
C HIS A 85 -4.82 -19.44 -3.41
N HIS A 86 -3.85 -20.35 -3.25
CA HIS A 86 -4.07 -21.79 -3.15
C HIS A 86 -3.85 -22.31 -1.73
N LEU A 87 -3.07 -21.58 -0.94
CA LEU A 87 -2.76 -21.90 0.45
C LEU A 87 -3.34 -20.85 1.38
N CYS A 88 -3.70 -21.27 2.60
CA CYS A 88 -4.01 -20.33 3.66
C CYS A 88 -2.72 -19.72 4.23
N THR A 89 -2.87 -18.62 4.95
CA THR A 89 -1.75 -17.89 5.57
C THR A 89 -0.94 -18.77 6.52
N GLY A 90 -1.60 -19.60 7.34
CA GLY A 90 -0.93 -20.55 8.24
C GLY A 90 -0.02 -21.54 7.50
N CYS A 91 -0.58 -22.27 6.52
CA CYS A 91 0.19 -23.25 5.75
C CYS A 91 1.30 -22.60 4.91
N ALA A 92 1.09 -21.38 4.41
CA ALA A 92 2.12 -20.67 3.66
C ALA A 92 3.33 -20.32 4.55
N LYS A 93 3.08 -19.93 5.80
CA LYS A 93 4.13 -19.61 6.79
C LYS A 93 4.85 -20.86 7.29
N GLU A 94 4.11 -21.88 7.71
CA GLU A 94 4.68 -23.15 8.21
C GLU A 94 5.64 -23.80 7.20
N HIS A 95 5.35 -23.65 5.90
CA HIS A 95 6.15 -24.22 4.83
C HIS A 95 7.06 -23.21 4.12
N HIS A 96 7.08 -21.94 4.54
CA HIS A 96 7.85 -20.85 3.93
C HIS A 96 7.70 -20.77 2.39
N VAL A 97 6.47 -20.85 1.90
CA VAL A 97 6.15 -20.88 0.47
C VAL A 97 5.17 -19.77 0.09
N CYS A 98 5.23 -19.33 -1.16
CA CYS A 98 4.25 -18.40 -1.71
C CYS A 98 2.84 -19.01 -1.68
N ALA A 99 1.87 -18.30 -1.10
CA ALA A 99 0.50 -18.78 -0.97
C ALA A 99 -0.24 -18.92 -2.31
N LYS A 100 0.26 -18.27 -3.38
CA LYS A 100 -0.31 -18.33 -4.73
C LYS A 100 0.35 -19.37 -5.64
N CYS A 101 1.68 -19.43 -5.72
CA CYS A 101 2.36 -20.38 -6.64
C CYS A 101 2.98 -21.58 -5.93
N SER A 102 2.95 -21.61 -4.60
CA SER A 102 3.54 -22.68 -3.77
C SER A 102 5.04 -22.92 -3.96
N CYS A 103 5.73 -22.02 -4.67
CA CYS A 103 7.18 -22.02 -4.77
C CYS A 103 7.79 -21.48 -3.47
N GLN A 104 8.90 -22.10 -3.05
CA GLN A 104 9.80 -21.51 -2.06
C GLN A 104 10.46 -20.29 -2.67
N VAL A 105 10.48 -19.20 -1.92
CA VAL A 105 11.07 -17.92 -2.33
C VAL A 105 11.72 -17.29 -1.12
N ASP A 106 12.84 -16.59 -1.35
CA ASP A 106 13.60 -15.96 -0.26
C ASP A 106 12.83 -14.80 0.39
N HIS A 107 11.99 -14.12 -0.41
CA HIS A 107 11.24 -12.96 0.03
C HIS A 107 9.74 -13.09 -0.29
N ILE A 108 8.94 -13.14 0.77
CA ILE A 108 7.49 -13.10 0.73
C ILE A 108 7.04 -11.68 1.05
N VAL A 109 6.08 -11.18 0.27
CA VAL A 109 5.58 -9.81 0.38
C VAL A 109 4.46 -9.74 1.41
N GLY A 110 4.50 -8.68 2.23
CA GLY A 110 3.51 -8.38 3.25
C GLY A 110 3.94 -8.91 4.62
N ARG A 111 4.17 -8.00 5.57
CA ARG A 111 4.34 -8.33 6.99
C ARG A 111 2.99 -8.74 7.59
N ASP A 112 3.05 -9.57 8.62
CA ASP A 112 1.87 -9.89 9.39
C ASP A 112 1.32 -8.64 10.07
N LEU A 113 0.00 -8.45 9.97
CA LEU A 113 -0.68 -7.35 10.66
C LEU A 113 -0.41 -7.39 12.17
N SER A 114 -0.35 -8.59 12.77
CA SER A 114 -0.03 -8.76 14.19
C SER A 114 1.40 -8.35 14.54
N GLU A 115 2.38 -8.61 13.66
CA GLU A 115 3.76 -8.18 13.87
C GLU A 115 3.84 -6.66 13.77
N VAL A 116 3.20 -6.07 12.77
CA VAL A 116 3.15 -4.61 12.59
C VAL A 116 2.44 -3.93 13.77
N GLU A 117 1.36 -4.52 14.28
CA GLU A 117 0.65 -4.02 15.47
C GLU A 117 1.50 -4.14 16.73
N ALA A 118 2.21 -5.26 16.92
CA ALA A 118 3.15 -5.44 18.03
C ALA A 118 4.31 -4.45 17.97
N GLU A 119 4.89 -4.23 16.78
CA GLU A 119 5.94 -3.23 16.55
C GLU A 119 5.43 -1.81 16.87
N LYS A 120 4.22 -1.45 16.41
CA LYS A 120 3.59 -0.16 16.73
C LYS A 120 3.36 0.01 18.21
N LYS A 121 2.82 -1.00 18.89
CA LYS A 121 2.59 -0.97 20.33
C LYS A 121 3.90 -0.83 21.10
N ALA A 122 4.93 -1.58 20.73
CA ALA A 122 6.26 -1.48 21.34
C ALA A 122 6.86 -0.08 21.15
N LEU A 123 6.69 0.52 19.97
CA LEU A 123 7.11 1.90 19.69
C LEU A 123 6.35 2.91 20.56
N GLU A 124 5.02 2.77 20.66
CA GLU A 124 4.18 3.63 21.50
C GLU A 124 4.57 3.53 22.99
N ASP A 125 4.80 2.32 23.48
CA ASP A 125 5.20 2.09 24.88
C ASP A 125 6.61 2.61 25.14
N ALA A 126 7.54 2.48 24.19
CA ALA A 126 8.86 3.12 24.25
C ALA A 126 8.76 4.66 24.30
N VAL A 127 7.86 5.26 23.52
CA VAL A 127 7.61 6.72 23.55
C VAL A 127 6.97 7.17 24.85
N LYS A 128 6.05 6.38 25.43
CA LYS A 128 5.43 6.68 26.73
C LYS A 128 6.43 6.60 27.87
N ASN A 129 7.34 5.63 27.84
CA ASN A 129 8.36 5.42 28.86
C ASN A 129 9.63 6.25 28.61
N ALA A 130 9.73 6.94 27.47
CA ALA A 130 10.84 7.84 27.18
C ALA A 130 10.84 9.03 28.16
N ARG A 131 12.03 9.59 28.38
CA ARG A 131 12.19 10.79 29.20
C ARG A 131 11.39 11.93 28.58
N GLU A 132 10.75 12.76 29.43
CA GLU A 132 9.87 13.85 28.99
C GLU A 132 10.52 14.79 27.96
N ARG A 133 11.84 15.04 28.09
CA ARG A 133 12.62 15.82 27.12
C ARG A 133 12.62 15.21 25.72
N ASP A 134 12.80 13.90 25.63
CA ASP A 134 12.88 13.16 24.36
C ASP A 134 11.49 13.04 23.74
N ARG A 135 10.48 12.76 24.56
CA ARG A 135 9.07 12.77 24.16
C ARG A 135 8.65 14.10 23.54
N ARG A 136 8.96 15.23 24.19
CA ARG A 136 8.67 16.59 23.65
C ARG A 136 9.44 16.87 22.36
N THR A 137 10.64 16.33 22.21
CA THR A 137 11.46 16.51 21.00
C THR A 137 10.85 15.76 19.82
N LEU A 138 10.42 14.51 20.02
CA LEU A 138 9.67 13.75 19.00
C LEU A 138 8.38 14.44 18.58
N LEU A 139 7.58 14.95 19.53
CA LEU A 139 6.34 15.69 19.23
C LEU A 139 6.61 16.95 18.41
N ARG A 140 7.68 17.70 18.73
CA ARG A 140 8.09 18.86 17.92
C ARG A 140 8.50 18.48 16.51
N MET A 141 9.27 17.40 16.35
CA MET A 141 9.64 16.89 15.02
C MET A 141 8.42 16.46 14.21
N MET A 142 7.46 15.75 14.82
CA MET A 142 6.20 15.36 14.18
C MET A 142 5.38 16.57 13.74
N ASN A 143 5.26 17.60 14.59
CA ASN A 143 4.51 18.81 14.25
C ASN A 143 5.21 19.65 13.19
N LYS A 144 6.55 19.71 13.20
CA LYS A 144 7.35 20.39 12.17
C LYS A 144 7.30 19.70 10.80
N GLY A 145 7.17 18.36 10.78
CA GLY A 145 6.92 17.60 9.56
C GLY A 145 5.53 17.85 8.95
N LYS A 146 4.50 18.00 9.81
CA LYS A 146 3.13 18.32 9.37
C LYS A 146 3.01 19.71 8.75
N SER A 147 3.77 20.70 9.24
CA SER A 147 3.78 22.06 8.67
C SER A 147 4.43 22.17 7.29
N GLN A 148 5.13 21.13 6.80
CA GLN A 148 5.75 21.12 5.46
C GLN A 148 4.97 20.30 4.41
N SER A 149 3.88 19.63 4.81
CA SER A 149 3.07 18.76 3.93
C SER A 149 1.69 19.31 3.59
N GLU A 150 1.31 20.49 4.08
CA GLU A 150 0.07 21.17 3.71
C GLU A 150 0.37 22.13 2.54
N PRO A 151 -0.33 22.06 1.39
CA PRO A 151 -0.25 23.10 0.39
C PRO A 151 -0.96 24.34 0.94
N GLU A 152 -0.19 25.39 1.24
CA GLU A 152 -0.71 26.70 1.63
C GLU A 152 -1.72 27.19 0.56
N THR A 153 -3.01 27.09 0.87
CA THR A 153 -4.05 27.80 0.13
C THR A 153 -4.04 29.22 0.67
N GLN A 154 -3.39 30.11 -0.09
CA GLN A 154 -3.42 31.55 0.14
C GLN A 154 -4.86 32.04 0.03
N LEU A 155 -5.45 32.46 1.15
CA LEU A 155 -6.62 33.32 1.17
C LEU A 155 -6.12 34.74 1.43
N ASP A 156 -5.95 35.50 0.36
CA ASP A 156 -5.78 36.95 0.39
C ASP A 156 -7.02 37.61 0.99
N THR A 157 -6.96 38.00 2.26
CA THR A 157 -7.86 39.02 2.82
C THR A 157 -7.11 40.34 2.94
N LYS A 158 -7.24 41.11 1.87
CA LYS A 158 -6.88 42.53 1.80
C LYS A 158 -7.71 43.33 2.82
N SER A 159 -7.15 43.59 4.00
CA SER A 159 -7.66 44.59 4.94
C SER A 159 -6.60 45.67 5.17
N LYS A 160 -6.83 46.78 4.50
CA LYS A 160 -6.05 48.02 4.55
C LYS A 160 -6.60 48.90 5.68
N ALA A 161 -5.83 49.03 6.76
CA ALA A 161 -5.76 50.16 7.71
C ALA A 161 -4.75 49.70 8.77
N GLY A 162 -3.53 50.22 8.87
CA GLY A 162 -3.18 51.63 8.86
C GLY A 162 -3.06 52.07 10.30
N ASP A 163 -1.92 51.82 10.94
CA ASP A 163 -1.46 52.67 12.03
C ASP A 163 0.06 52.79 11.98
N LEU A 164 0.47 54.05 11.89
CA LEU A 164 1.82 54.56 11.95
C LEU A 164 2.40 54.26 13.34
N PHE A 165 3.69 53.95 13.42
CA PHE A 165 4.66 54.72 14.20
C PHE A 165 6.07 54.32 13.75
N ALA A 166 6.75 55.27 13.09
CA ALA A 166 8.18 55.19 12.81
C ALA A 166 8.97 55.77 14.00
N ALA A 167 10.13 55.15 14.26
CA ALA A 167 11.05 55.42 15.36
C ALA A 167 11.83 56.74 15.23
N THR A 168 12.26 57.32 16.37
CA THR A 168 13.55 58.02 16.65
C THR A 168 13.43 58.63 18.06
N SER A 169 14.26 58.30 19.07
CA SER A 169 15.65 58.68 19.31
C SER A 169 15.90 60.19 19.41
N LEU A 170 15.78 60.73 20.63
CA LEU A 170 16.71 61.68 21.29
C LEU A 170 16.29 61.87 22.75
#